data_AF-A0A538E9Q1-F1
#
_entry.id   AF-A0A538E9Q1-F1
#
_cell.length_a   1.000
_cell.length_b   1.000
_cell.length_c   1.000
_cell.angle_alpha   90.00
_cell.angle_beta   90.00
_cell.angle_gamma   90.00
#
_symmetry.space_group_name_H-M   'P 1'
#
loop_
_entity.id
_entity.type
_entity.pdbx_description
1 polymer ?
#
loop_
_entity_poly.entity_id
_entity_poly.type
_entity_poly.pdbx_seq_one_letter_code
_entity_poly.pdbx_strand_id
1 'polypeptide(L)'
;MGHFATGVAVVTGLGPDGAVGMTTNALCSVSLDPLLVLVCFDNTARTLPVVQASGRFGVNVLGARQHDLSGQFASKLTIGLGEVLAMGHADGEPLVWYRGAYTSVAGVGR
;
A
#
# COMPACT_ATOMS: atom_id res chain seq x y z
N MET A 1 -4.59 17.30 -10.27
CA MET A 1 -5.62 16.26 -10.47
C MET A 1 -6.76 16.25 -9.45
N GLY A 2 -6.81 17.15 -8.43
CA GLY A 2 -7.78 17.02 -7.32
C GLY A 2 -9.28 17.16 -7.66
N HIS A 3 -9.63 17.56 -8.88
CA HIS A 3 -11.02 17.61 -9.36
C HIS A 3 -11.46 16.32 -10.08
N PHE A 4 -10.55 15.40 -10.35
CA PHE A 4 -10.85 14.14 -11.02
C PHE A 4 -11.03 13.05 -9.96
N ALA A 5 -12.25 12.54 -9.84
CA ALA A 5 -12.57 11.50 -8.87
C ALA A 5 -11.91 10.18 -9.27
N THR A 6 -11.18 9.57 -8.35
CA THR A 6 -10.58 8.24 -8.49
C THR A 6 -10.85 7.40 -7.25
N GLY A 7 -10.67 6.08 -7.37
CA GLY A 7 -10.59 5.22 -6.20
C GLY A 7 -9.32 5.49 -5.38
N VAL A 8 -9.32 5.08 -4.11
CA VAL A 8 -8.16 5.15 -3.23
C VAL A 8 -7.72 3.73 -2.88
N ALA A 9 -6.42 3.49 -2.88
CA ALA A 9 -5.84 2.22 -2.48
C ALA A 9 -4.68 2.43 -1.50
N VAL A 10 -4.37 1.41 -0.72
CA VAL A 10 -3.12 1.29 0.02
C VAL A 10 -2.22 0.29 -0.69
N VAL A 11 -1.03 0.74 -1.03
CA VAL A 11 0.03 -0.11 -1.56
C VAL A 11 0.92 -0.54 -0.41
N THR A 12 1.20 -1.83 -0.31
CA THR A 12 2.01 -2.42 0.76
C THR A 12 3.25 -3.10 0.21
N GLY A 13 4.33 -3.09 0.99
CA GLY A 13 5.56 -3.83 0.70
C GLY A 13 6.06 -4.51 1.96
N LEU A 14 6.81 -5.60 1.81
CA LEU A 14 7.45 -6.30 2.92
C LEU A 14 8.96 -6.17 2.81
N GLY A 15 9.56 -5.45 3.76
CA GLY A 15 11.01 -5.27 3.88
C GLY A 15 11.59 -6.08 5.04
N PRO A 16 12.92 -6.05 5.21
CA PRO A 16 13.60 -6.76 6.30
C PRO A 16 13.18 -6.24 7.69
N ASP A 17 12.84 -4.96 7.80
CA ASP A 17 12.41 -4.33 9.06
C ASP A 17 10.90 -4.42 9.30
N GLY A 18 10.19 -5.19 8.47
CA GLY A 18 8.75 -5.36 8.52
C GLY A 18 8.02 -4.74 7.32
N ALA A 19 6.70 -4.74 7.41
CA ALA A 19 5.85 -4.30 6.31
C ALA A 19 5.56 -2.80 6.38
N VAL A 20 5.52 -2.18 5.21
CA VAL A 20 5.31 -0.75 4.99
C VAL A 20 4.10 -0.54 4.10
N GLY A 21 3.51 0.65 4.14
CA GLY A 21 2.43 1.00 3.23
C GLY A 21 2.37 2.49 2.89
N MET A 22 1.67 2.79 1.81
CA MET A 22 1.33 4.16 1.42
C MET A 22 -0.07 4.23 0.78
N THR A 23 -0.76 5.34 1.01
CA THR A 23 -2.00 5.65 0.28
C THR A 23 -1.64 6.16 -1.11
N THR A 24 -2.35 5.67 -2.12
CA THR A 24 -2.27 6.19 -3.49
C THR A 24 -3.64 6.22 -4.13
N ASN A 25 -3.83 7.18 -5.01
CA ASN A 25 -4.97 7.22 -5.94
C ASN A 25 -4.49 7.17 -7.40
N ALA A 26 -3.19 6.94 -7.62
CA ALA A 26 -2.54 6.79 -8.92
C ALA A 26 -2.35 5.31 -9.25
N LEU A 27 -3.47 4.62 -9.43
CA LEU A 27 -3.60 3.20 -9.75
C LEU A 27 -4.42 3.05 -11.03
N CYS A 28 -4.00 2.15 -11.93
CA CYS A 28 -4.72 1.86 -13.17
C CYS A 28 -4.67 0.36 -13.50
N SER A 29 -5.77 -0.20 -14.00
CA SER A 29 -5.80 -1.51 -14.65
C SER A 29 -5.24 -1.39 -16.06
N VAL A 30 -4.27 -2.22 -16.43
CA VAL A 30 -3.57 -2.15 -17.72
C VAL A 30 -3.99 -3.27 -18.66
N SER A 31 -4.10 -4.51 -18.15
CA SER A 31 -4.55 -5.65 -18.94
C SER A 31 -5.21 -6.69 -18.06
N LEU A 32 -6.15 -7.45 -18.65
CA LEU A 32 -6.74 -8.64 -18.03
C LEU A 32 -6.09 -9.93 -18.49
N ASP A 33 -5.43 -9.91 -19.66
CA ASP A 33 -4.66 -11.03 -20.18
C ASP A 33 -3.36 -10.52 -20.82
N PRO A 34 -2.21 -10.64 -20.13
CA PRO A 34 -2.06 -11.09 -18.75
C PRO A 34 -2.62 -10.07 -17.74
N LEU A 35 -2.92 -10.49 -16.50
CA LEU A 35 -3.38 -9.59 -15.43
C LEU A 35 -2.29 -8.57 -15.08
N LEU A 36 -2.50 -7.30 -15.43
CA LEU A 36 -1.55 -6.22 -15.20
C LEU A 36 -2.22 -5.00 -14.57
N VAL A 37 -1.54 -4.43 -13.58
CA VAL A 37 -1.88 -3.15 -12.95
C VAL A 37 -0.66 -2.24 -12.90
N LEU A 38 -0.88 -0.93 -12.97
CA LEU A 38 0.13 0.10 -12.84
C LEU A 38 -0.12 0.90 -11.56
N VAL A 39 0.93 1.09 -10.77
CA VAL A 39 0.95 1.96 -9.59
C VAL A 39 2.06 3.00 -9.78
N CYS A 40 1.73 4.27 -9.62
CA CYS A 40 2.72 5.34 -9.62
C CYS A 40 3.13 5.68 -8.18
N PHE A 41 4.44 5.75 -7.96
CA PHE A 41 5.04 6.16 -6.69
C PHE A 41 5.62 7.57 -6.82
N ASP A 42 5.54 8.36 -5.76
CA ASP A 42 6.42 9.52 -5.62
C ASP A 42 7.86 9.00 -5.46
N ASN A 43 8.82 9.64 -6.12
CA ASN A 43 10.25 9.28 -6.02
C ASN A 43 10.80 9.39 -4.58
N THR A 44 10.12 10.15 -3.72
CA THR A 44 10.45 10.33 -2.30
C THR A 44 9.65 9.42 -1.37
N ALA A 45 8.79 8.54 -1.92
CA ALA A 45 7.99 7.61 -1.11
C ALA A 45 8.90 6.59 -0.41
N ARG A 46 8.72 6.44 0.91
CA ARG A 46 9.50 5.48 1.71
C ARG A 46 9.18 4.02 1.37
N THR A 47 8.01 3.75 0.81
CA THR A 47 7.58 2.44 0.32
C THR A 47 8.28 2.04 -0.98
N LEU A 48 8.69 3.00 -1.81
CA LEU A 48 9.33 2.75 -3.10
C LEU A 48 10.60 1.88 -3.00
N PRO A 49 11.61 2.20 -2.17
CA PRO A 49 12.82 1.37 -2.07
C PRO A 49 12.52 -0.05 -1.56
N VAL A 50 11.52 -0.23 -0.69
CA VAL A 50 11.11 -1.56 -0.19
C VAL A 50 10.48 -2.40 -1.30
N VAL A 51 9.61 -1.80 -2.11
CA VAL A 51 8.97 -2.48 -3.25
C VAL A 51 10.00 -2.80 -4.34
N GLN A 52 10.94 -1.88 -4.62
CA GLN A 52 12.02 -2.11 -5.58
C GLN A 52 12.94 -3.25 -5.14
N ALA A 53 13.33 -3.29 -3.86
CA ALA A 53 14.22 -4.32 -3.33
C ALA A 53 13.56 -5.71 -3.28
N SER A 54 12.27 -5.77 -2.92
CA SER A 54 11.53 -7.04 -2.82
C SER A 54 10.98 -7.54 -4.16
N GLY A 55 10.84 -6.66 -5.16
CA GLY A 55 10.19 -6.95 -6.44
C GLY A 55 8.70 -7.29 -6.31
N ARG A 56 8.08 -7.03 -5.16
CA ARG A 56 6.71 -7.42 -4.82
C ARG A 56 6.00 -6.31 -4.07
N PHE A 57 4.70 -6.19 -4.30
CA PHE A 57 3.83 -5.29 -3.55
C PHE A 57 2.41 -5.83 -3.51
N GLY A 58 1.64 -5.39 -2.52
CA GLY A 58 0.19 -5.60 -2.44
C GLY A 58 -0.57 -4.33 -2.84
N VAL A 59 -1.76 -4.48 -3.40
CA VAL A 59 -2.68 -3.38 -3.69
C VAL A 59 -4.01 -3.66 -2.98
N ASN A 60 -4.44 -2.71 -2.13
CA ASN A 60 -5.66 -2.84 -1.34
C ASN A 60 -6.58 -1.67 -1.68
N VAL A 61 -7.60 -1.93 -2.50
CA VAL A 61 -8.61 -0.93 -2.85
C VAL A 61 -9.49 -0.65 -1.64
N LEU A 62 -9.62 0.61 -1.24
CA LEU A 62 -10.34 1.00 -0.03
C LEU A 62 -11.80 1.34 -0.35
N GLY A 63 -12.69 0.91 0.55
CA GLY A 63 -14.09 1.36 0.56
C GLY A 63 -14.26 2.71 1.27
N ALA A 64 -15.41 3.36 1.05
CA ALA A 64 -15.69 4.69 1.60
C ALA A 64 -15.60 4.79 3.14
N ARG A 65 -15.87 3.69 3.86
CA ARG A 65 -15.77 3.62 5.33
C ARG A 65 -14.33 3.58 5.85
N GLN A 66 -13.34 3.44 4.97
CA GLN A 66 -11.91 3.34 5.31
C GLN A 66 -11.16 4.66 5.06
N HIS A 67 -11.87 5.80 5.10
CA HIS A 67 -11.27 7.12 4.95
C HIS A 67 -10.16 7.38 5.98
N ASP A 68 -10.39 7.05 7.24
CA ASP A 68 -9.39 7.25 8.31
C ASP A 68 -8.13 6.41 8.10
N LEU A 69 -8.30 5.19 7.56
CA LEU A 69 -7.19 4.32 7.17
C LEU A 69 -6.39 4.96 6.03
N SER A 70 -7.05 5.48 5.00
CA SER A 70 -6.40 6.23 3.94
C SER A 70 -5.60 7.42 4.48
N GLY A 71 -6.15 8.14 5.47
CA GLY A 71 -5.49 9.27 6.12
C GLY A 71 -4.20 8.88 6.85
N GLN A 72 -4.21 7.74 7.55
CA GLN A 72 -3.02 7.22 8.23
C GLN A 72 -1.88 7.03 7.22
N PHE A 73 -2.14 6.25 6.16
CA PHE A 73 -1.17 5.90 5.11
C PHE A 73 -0.81 7.02 4.12
N ALA A 74 -1.51 8.16 4.17
CA ALA A 74 -1.18 9.34 3.38
C ALA A 74 -0.08 10.20 4.04
N SER A 75 0.25 9.95 5.31
CA SER A 75 1.31 10.66 5.99
C SER A 75 2.69 10.30 5.41
N LYS A 76 3.66 11.21 5.51
CA LYS A 76 5.04 10.86 5.14
C LYS A 76 5.57 9.73 6.03
N LEU A 77 5.00 9.53 7.23
CA LEU A 77 5.02 8.36 8.13
C LEU A 77 5.44 7.03 7.46
N THR A 78 6.53 6.37 7.86
CA THR A 78 6.61 4.92 7.61
C THR A 78 5.64 4.28 8.58
N ILE A 79 4.61 3.62 8.07
CA ILE A 79 3.66 2.90 8.92
C ILE A 79 4.06 1.45 8.92
N GLY A 80 4.39 0.96 10.11
CA GLY A 80 4.57 -0.44 10.39
C GLY A 80 3.21 -1.09 10.29
N LEU A 81 3.07 -1.98 9.31
CA LEU A 81 2.08 -3.02 9.36
C LEU A 81 2.62 -4.06 10.35
N GLY A 82 1.80 -4.51 11.29
CA GLY A 82 2.14 -5.57 12.25
C GLY A 82 2.40 -6.91 11.55
N GLU A 83 1.97 -8.02 12.16
CA GLU A 83 2.18 -9.34 11.56
C GLU A 83 1.42 -9.48 10.22
N VAL A 84 2.15 -9.69 9.14
CA VAL A 84 1.60 -10.03 7.82
C VAL A 84 1.40 -11.54 7.79
N LEU A 85 0.15 -11.99 7.95
CA LEU A 85 -0.16 -13.41 8.10
C LEU A 85 -0.12 -14.18 6.77
N ALA A 86 -0.35 -13.51 5.64
CA ALA A 86 -0.18 -14.10 4.29
C ALA A 86 -0.18 -13.03 3.18
N MET A 87 0.47 -13.35 2.06
CA MET A 87 0.36 -12.67 0.76
C MET A 87 -0.08 -13.72 -0.28
N GLY A 88 -1.21 -13.52 -0.95
CA GLY A 88 -1.85 -14.45 -1.88
C GLY A 88 -2.61 -13.72 -2.99
N HIS A 89 -3.54 -14.38 -3.69
CA HIS A 89 -4.57 -13.76 -4.53
C HIS A 89 -5.92 -14.24 -3.97
N ALA A 90 -6.89 -13.35 -3.77
CA ALA A 90 -8.20 -13.72 -3.26
C ALA A 90 -9.30 -13.06 -4.10
N ASP A 91 -10.27 -13.87 -4.54
CA ASP A 91 -11.49 -13.38 -5.17
C ASP A 91 -12.38 -12.74 -4.11
N GLY A 92 -12.45 -11.41 -4.11
CA GLY A 92 -13.46 -10.65 -3.36
C GLY A 92 -13.06 -10.17 -1.96
N GLU A 93 -12.01 -10.71 -1.34
CA GLU A 93 -11.49 -10.18 -0.06
C GLU A 93 -10.07 -9.65 -0.24
N PRO A 94 -9.82 -8.33 -0.08
CA PRO A 94 -8.50 -7.76 -0.30
C PRO A 94 -7.47 -8.37 0.65
N LEU A 95 -6.23 -8.46 0.16
CA LEU A 95 -5.04 -8.95 0.86
C LEU A 95 -4.62 -8.02 2.00
N VAL A 96 -5.48 -7.95 3.00
CA VAL A 96 -5.24 -7.29 4.26
C VAL A 96 -5.50 -8.34 5.34
N TRP A 97 -4.75 -9.44 5.33
CA TRP A 97 -4.65 -10.26 6.55
C TRP A 97 -3.78 -9.53 7.55
N TYR A 98 -4.42 -8.58 8.18
CA TYR A 98 -3.89 -7.77 9.24
C TYR A 98 -4.80 -7.95 10.46
N ARG A 99 -4.22 -8.44 11.56
CA ARG A 99 -4.84 -8.44 12.89
C ARG A 99 -3.87 -7.75 13.85
N GLY A 100 -4.00 -6.43 14.01
CA GLY A 100 -3.10 -5.64 14.86
C GLY A 100 -3.50 -4.15 14.98
N ALA A 101 -2.61 -3.32 15.53
CA ALA A 101 -2.72 -1.85 15.55
C ALA A 101 -1.66 -1.19 14.64
N TYR A 102 -2.03 -0.17 13.87
CA TYR A 102 -1.12 0.48 12.93
C TYR A 102 -0.19 1.35 13.76
N THR A 103 1.11 1.17 13.61
CA THR A 103 2.08 1.96 14.39
C THR A 103 2.92 2.79 13.44
N SER A 104 3.08 4.07 13.75
CA SER A 104 4.10 4.87 13.09
C SER A 104 5.46 4.31 13.49
N VAL A 105 6.24 3.85 12.53
CA VAL A 105 7.65 3.51 12.76
C VAL A 105 8.40 4.82 12.66
N ALA A 106 9.08 5.20 13.75
CA ALA A 106 10.02 6.32 13.71
C ALA A 106 11.01 6.04 12.57
N GLY A 107 11.07 6.95 11.59
CA GLY A 107 11.87 6.72 10.40
C GLY A 107 13.32 6.44 10.79
N VAL A 108 13.87 5.32 10.31
CA VAL A 108 15.31 5.05 10.39
C VAL A 108 16.00 6.25 9.73
N GLY A 109 16.74 6.99 10.56
CA GLY A 109 17.53 8.14 10.12
C GLY A 109 18.56 7.70 9.09
N ARG A 110 18.94 8.66 8.24
CA ARG A 110 19.98 8.53 7.21
C ARG A 110 21.28 7.96 7.73
#